data_AF-A0A8T5I0X5-F1
#
_entry.id   AF-A0A8T5I0X5-F1
#
_cell.length_a   1.000
_cell.length_b   1.000
_cell.length_c   1.000
_cell.angle_alpha   90.00
_cell.angle_beta   90.00
_cell.angle_gamma   90.00
#
_symmetry.space_group_name_H-M   'P 1'
#
loop_
_entity.id
_entity.type
_entity.pdbx_description
1 polymer ?
#
loop_
_entity_poly.entity_id
_entity_poly.type
_entity_poly.pdbx_seq_one_letter_code
_entity_poly.pdbx_strand_id
1 'polypeptide(L)'
;MELLEDKMRVWLESAKFVKAIPGVYVLYNRKKDPIFIGETNNLETTFSKYVDTEFEGNECMQKTQSYQRVFTSNQKQEQLELIERFKSETGKLPVCNEDIKIET
;
A
#
# COMPACT_ATOMS: atom_id res chain seq x y z
N MET A 1 -1.76 -12.29 -6.37
CA MET A 1 -3.16 -11.82 -6.54
C MET A 1 -3.11 -10.31 -6.65
N GLU A 2 -3.77 -9.73 -7.64
CA GLU A 2 -3.85 -8.27 -7.78
C GLU A 2 -5.13 -7.78 -7.10
N LEU A 3 -4.99 -6.87 -6.13
CA LEU A 3 -6.13 -6.38 -5.35
C LEU A 3 -6.82 -5.18 -6.00
N LEU A 4 -6.06 -4.42 -6.79
CA LEU A 4 -6.52 -3.22 -7.48
C LEU A 4 -6.52 -3.44 -9.00
N GLU A 5 -7.38 -2.70 -9.71
CA GLU A 5 -7.45 -2.73 -11.18
C GLU A 5 -6.31 -1.97 -11.88
N ASP A 6 -5.62 -1.04 -11.19
CA ASP A 6 -4.46 -0.34 -11.79
C ASP A 6 -3.29 -1.30 -12.01
N LYS A 7 -2.42 -0.97 -12.97
CA LYS A 7 -1.24 -1.76 -13.29
C LYS A 7 -0.27 -1.82 -12.10
N MET A 8 0.28 -3.01 -11.86
CA MET A 8 1.39 -3.20 -10.93
C MET A 8 2.64 -2.44 -11.42
N ARG A 9 3.27 -1.68 -10.52
CA ARG A 9 4.44 -0.85 -10.77
C ARG A 9 5.59 -1.32 -9.89
N VAL A 10 6.82 -1.24 -10.37
CA VAL A 10 8.01 -1.56 -9.58
C VAL A 10 8.26 -0.42 -8.58
N TRP A 11 8.59 -0.76 -7.34
CA TRP A 11 8.98 0.20 -6.31
C TRP A 11 10.42 0.66 -6.55
N LEU A 12 10.57 1.85 -7.12
CA LEU A 12 11.85 2.48 -7.46
C LEU A 12 11.77 3.97 -7.07
N GLU A 13 12.87 4.70 -7.26
CA GLU A 13 12.91 6.15 -7.03
C GLU A 13 11.83 6.92 -7.81
N SER A 14 11.41 6.40 -8.98
CA SER A 14 10.30 6.96 -9.75
C SER A 14 8.95 6.96 -9.02
N ALA A 15 8.78 6.18 -7.95
CA ALA A 15 7.58 6.17 -7.13
C ALA A 15 7.31 7.53 -6.48
N LYS A 16 8.34 8.36 -6.27
CA LYS A 16 8.22 9.74 -5.76
C LYS A 16 7.37 10.63 -6.69
N PHE A 17 7.41 10.40 -8.00
CA PHE A 17 6.74 11.23 -9.01
C PHE A 17 5.27 10.84 -9.25
N VAL A 18 4.64 10.16 -8.30
CA VAL A 18 3.20 9.94 -8.33
C VAL A 18 2.46 11.29 -8.18
N LYS A 19 1.26 11.41 -8.78
CA LYS A 19 0.43 12.60 -8.59
C LYS A 19 0.10 12.83 -7.10
N ALA A 20 0.16 14.09 -6.69
CA ALA A 20 -0.20 14.58 -5.36
C ALA A 20 -1.73 14.56 -5.10
N ILE A 21 -2.32 13.37 -5.09
CA ILE A 21 -3.77 13.16 -4.97
C ILE A 21 -4.00 12.08 -3.90
N PRO A 22 -5.12 12.14 -3.14
CA PRO A 22 -5.52 11.05 -2.26
C PRO A 22 -5.70 9.72 -2.98
N GLY A 23 -5.53 8.62 -2.25
CA GLY A 23 -5.72 7.30 -2.82
C GLY A 23 -5.38 6.16 -1.89
N VAL A 24 -5.66 4.95 -2.37
CA VAL A 24 -5.31 3.69 -1.73
C VAL A 24 -4.18 3.04 -2.51
N TYR A 25 -3.30 2.34 -1.80
CA TYR A 25 -2.19 1.61 -2.40
C TYR A 25 -1.98 0.27 -1.71
N VAL A 26 -1.45 -0.66 -2.49
CA VAL A 26 -1.08 -2.00 -2.03
C VAL A 26 0.39 -2.21 -2.33
N LEU A 27 1.16 -2.62 -1.32
CA LEU A 27 2.57 -2.97 -1.46
C LEU A 27 2.72 -4.49 -1.52
N TYR A 28 3.65 -4.93 -2.37
CA TYR A 28 3.87 -6.33 -2.66
C TYR A 28 5.34 -6.69 -2.46
N ASN A 29 5.59 -7.90 -1.94
CA ASN A 29 6.94 -8.45 -1.81
C ASN A 29 7.49 -9.01 -3.15
N ARG A 30 8.69 -9.60 -3.12
CA ARG A 30 9.31 -10.29 -4.29
C ARG A 30 8.46 -11.40 -4.92
N LYS A 31 7.60 -12.05 -4.13
CA LYS A 31 6.70 -13.12 -4.58
C LYS A 31 5.38 -12.58 -5.17
N LYS A 32 5.20 -11.26 -5.19
CA LYS A 32 3.94 -10.58 -5.54
C LYS A 32 2.79 -10.90 -4.58
N ASP A 33 3.13 -11.18 -3.32
CA ASP A 33 2.12 -11.28 -2.25
C ASP A 33 1.84 -9.88 -1.69
N PRO A 34 0.56 -9.49 -1.53
CA PRO A 34 0.21 -8.27 -0.81
C PRO A 34 0.74 -8.34 0.63
N ILE A 35 1.59 -7.40 1.01
CA ILE A 35 2.14 -7.30 2.37
C ILE A 35 1.60 -6.12 3.14
N PHE A 36 1.11 -5.10 2.45
CA PHE A 36 0.54 -3.90 3.07
C PHE A 36 -0.56 -3.29 2.21
N ILE A 37 -1.65 -2.85 2.84
CA ILE A 37 -2.73 -2.06 2.25
C ILE A 37 -2.83 -0.75 3.03
N GLY A 38 -2.56 0.36 2.35
CA GLY A 38 -2.49 1.69 2.95
C GLY A 38 -3.39 2.70 2.23
N GLU A 39 -3.87 3.69 2.98
CA GLU A 39 -4.53 4.88 2.44
C GLU A 39 -3.66 6.11 2.64
N THR A 40 -3.91 7.15 1.86
CA THR A 40 -3.31 8.47 2.10
C THR A 40 -4.13 9.59 1.47
N ASN A 41 -4.06 10.76 2.09
CA ASN A 41 -4.54 12.02 1.52
C ASN A 41 -3.60 12.59 0.44
N ASN A 42 -2.37 12.09 0.33
CA ASN A 42 -1.42 12.52 -0.69
C ASN A 42 -0.41 11.40 -1.00
N LEU A 43 -0.57 10.76 -2.16
CA LEU A 43 0.32 9.69 -2.61
C LEU A 43 1.76 10.18 -2.84
N GLU A 44 1.96 11.39 -3.37
CA GLU A 44 3.30 11.94 -3.63
C GLU A 44 4.10 12.08 -2.34
N THR A 45 3.50 12.73 -1.34
CA THR A 45 4.14 12.93 -0.03
C THR A 45 4.44 11.60 0.65
N THR A 46 3.48 10.67 0.64
CA THR A 46 3.62 9.37 1.32
C THR A 46 4.69 8.52 0.66
N PHE A 47 4.68 8.43 -0.68
CA PHE A 47 5.65 7.62 -1.40
C PHE A 47 7.03 8.24 -1.35
N SER A 48 7.13 9.57 -1.46
CA SER A 48 8.41 10.26 -1.29
C SER A 48 9.01 9.97 0.08
N LYS A 49 8.20 10.09 1.14
CA LYS A 49 8.63 9.75 2.49
C LYS A 49 9.14 8.31 2.59
N TYR A 50 8.38 7.33 2.08
CA TYR A 50 8.80 5.93 2.12
C TYR A 50 10.06 5.64 1.31
N VAL A 51 10.26 6.29 0.16
CA VAL A 51 11.50 6.12 -0.60
C VAL A 51 12.68 6.79 0.12
N ASP A 52 12.50 8.01 0.65
CA ASP A 52 13.58 8.78 1.30
C ASP A 52 14.03 8.20 2.63
N THR A 53 13.11 7.55 3.36
CA THR A 53 13.34 7.02 4.71
C THR A 53 13.41 5.50 4.75
N GLU A 54 13.41 4.84 3.58
CA GLU A 54 13.37 3.39 3.47
C GLU A 54 12.22 2.77 4.29
N PHE A 55 10.99 3.23 4.00
CA PHE A 55 9.76 2.93 4.73
C PHE A 55 9.82 3.29 6.23
N GLU A 56 10.44 4.42 6.56
CA GLU A 56 10.60 4.89 7.95
C GLU A 56 11.31 3.88 8.87
N GLY A 57 12.16 3.03 8.29
CA GLY A 57 12.81 1.93 9.01
C GLY A 57 11.91 0.73 9.31
N ASN A 58 10.70 0.65 8.76
CA ASN A 58 9.80 -0.49 8.96
C ASN A 58 10.32 -1.71 8.18
N GLU A 59 11.00 -2.62 8.88
CA GLU A 59 11.59 -3.84 8.32
C GLU A 59 10.57 -4.73 7.58
N CYS A 60 9.28 -4.70 7.96
CA CYS A 60 8.26 -5.44 7.25
C CYS A 60 7.99 -4.85 5.87
N MET A 61 7.77 -3.53 5.81
CA MET A 61 7.45 -2.81 4.57
C MET A 61 8.65 -2.68 3.63
N GLN A 62 9.89 -2.70 4.15
CA GLN A 62 11.12 -2.73 3.34
C GLN A 62 11.22 -3.94 2.40
N LYS A 63 10.42 -4.99 2.61
CA LYS A 63 10.31 -6.13 1.70
C LYS A 63 9.59 -5.79 0.38
N THR A 64 9.06 -4.58 0.25
CA THR A 64 8.35 -4.09 -0.94
C THR A 64 9.23 -4.12 -2.18
N GLN A 65 8.66 -4.56 -3.29
CA GLN A 65 9.29 -4.59 -4.61
C GLN A 65 8.39 -4.01 -5.69
N SER A 66 7.09 -4.08 -5.48
CA SER A 66 6.11 -3.52 -6.40
C SER A 66 4.91 -3.01 -5.63
N TYR A 67 4.11 -2.19 -6.29
CA TYR A 67 2.91 -1.60 -5.72
C TYR A 67 1.82 -1.46 -6.78
N GLN A 68 0.58 -1.38 -6.32
CA GLN A 68 -0.55 -0.86 -7.08
C GLN A 68 -1.14 0.31 -6.33
N ARG A 69 -1.86 1.20 -7.04
CA ARG A 69 -2.53 2.34 -6.41
C ARG A 69 -3.77 2.74 -7.18
N VAL A 70 -4.76 3.28 -6.49
CA VAL A 70 -5.95 3.89 -7.08
C VAL A 70 -6.11 5.27 -6.48
N PHE A 71 -6.39 6.25 -7.35
CA PHE A 71 -6.73 7.60 -6.91
C PHE A 71 -8.20 7.64 -6.55
N THR A 72 -8.51 8.11 -5.35
CA THR A 72 -9.88 8.19 -4.84
C THR A 72 -9.96 9.24 -3.76
N SER A 73 -11.11 9.89 -3.59
CA SER A 73 -11.40 10.76 -2.45
C SER A 73 -12.03 10.01 -1.27
N ASN A 74 -12.31 8.71 -1.43
CA ASN A 74 -12.93 7.84 -0.43
C ASN A 74 -11.92 6.82 0.13
N GLN A 75 -10.63 7.20 0.17
CA GLN A 75 -9.51 6.30 0.43
C GLN A 75 -9.64 5.48 1.72
N LYS A 76 -10.26 6.02 2.78
CA LYS A 76 -10.51 5.28 4.02
C LYS A 76 -11.48 4.12 3.82
N GLN A 77 -12.60 4.36 3.15
CA GLN A 77 -13.61 3.34 2.91
C GLN A 77 -13.06 2.27 1.96
N GLU A 78 -12.41 2.67 0.87
CA GLU A 78 -11.81 1.72 -0.09
C GLU A 78 -10.73 0.86 0.56
N GLN A 79 -9.89 1.44 1.43
CA GLN A 79 -8.89 0.67 2.18
C GLN A 79 -9.54 -0.40 3.06
N LEU A 80 -10.61 -0.05 3.78
CA LEU A 80 -11.35 -1.00 4.62
C LEU A 80 -11.93 -2.13 3.78
N GLU A 81 -12.62 -1.81 2.68
CA GLU A 81 -13.20 -2.80 1.77
C GLU A 81 -12.14 -3.74 1.18
N LEU A 82 -10.94 -3.22 0.86
CA LEU A 82 -9.82 -4.01 0.37
C LEU A 82 -9.21 -4.92 1.43
N ILE A 83 -9.08 -4.43 2.66
CA ILE A 83 -8.61 -5.24 3.79
C ILE A 83 -9.62 -6.36 4.09
N GLU A 84 -10.91 -6.05 4.11
CA GLU A 84 -11.97 -7.04 4.33
C GLU A 84 -12.00 -8.09 3.23
N ARG A 85 -11.88 -7.69 1.97
CA ARG A 85 -11.78 -8.61 0.83
C ARG A 85 -10.53 -9.49 0.91
N PHE A 86 -9.36 -8.92 1.22
CA PHE A 86 -8.15 -9.73 1.41
C PHE A 86 -8.31 -10.74 2.55
N LYS A 87 -8.94 -10.32 3.65
CA LYS A 87 -9.20 -11.17 4.81
C LYS A 87 -10.22 -12.27 4.50
N SER A 88 -11.26 -11.99 3.72
CA SER A 88 -12.24 -13.01 3.34
C SER A 88 -11.66 -14.07 2.41
N GLU A 89 -10.74 -13.67 1.52
CA GLU A 89 -10.09 -14.58 0.57
C GLU A 89 -8.95 -15.41 1.20
N THR A 90 -8.19 -14.82 2.13
CA THR A 90 -6.99 -15.46 2.71
C THR A 90 -7.15 -15.93 4.16
N GLY A 91 -8.19 -15.47 4.84
CA GLY A 91 -8.42 -15.69 6.27
C GLY A 91 -7.52 -14.87 7.20
N LYS A 92 -6.68 -13.96 6.69
CA LYS A 92 -5.67 -13.21 7.44
C LYS A 92 -5.58 -11.75 6.99
N LEU A 93 -4.96 -10.89 7.80
CA LEU A 93 -4.58 -9.54 7.37
C LEU A 93 -3.27 -9.57 6.58
N PRO A 94 -2.97 -8.55 5.77
CA PRO A 94 -1.64 -8.40 5.20
C PRO A 94 -0.61 -8.32 6.32
N VAL A 95 0.53 -9.00 6.15
CA VAL A 95 1.51 -9.21 7.23
C VAL A 95 2.01 -7.90 7.86
N CYS A 96 2.16 -6.82 7.08
CA CYS A 96 2.62 -5.54 7.60
C CYS A 96 1.49 -4.61 8.07
N ASN A 97 0.22 -5.03 7.96
CA ASN A 97 -0.92 -4.33 8.56
C ASN A 97 -1.20 -4.80 10.00
N GLU A 98 -0.68 -5.96 10.42
CA GLU A 98 -0.88 -6.48 11.78
C GLU A 98 -0.13 -5.64 12.85
N ASP A 99 1.02 -5.06 12.48
CA ASP A 99 1.82 -4.20 13.36
C ASP A 99 1.32 -2.75 13.44
N ILE A 100 0.48 -2.33 12.48
CA ILE A 100 -0.12 -1.00 12.50
C ILE A 100 -1.41 -1.11 13.31
N LYS A 101 -1.41 -0.55 14.52
CA LYS A 101 -2.65 -0.25 15.24
C LYS A 101 -3.51 0.61 14.31
N ILE A 102 -4.47 0.00 13.63
CA ILE A 102 -5.58 0.72 13.02
C ILE A 102 -6.34 1.28 14.22
N GLU A 103 -6.10 2.55 14.56
CA GLU A 103 -6.92 3.24 15.54
C GLU A 103 -8.32 3.35 14.95
N THR A 104 -9.19 2.44 15.40
CA THR A 104 -10.64 2.41 15.13
C THR A 104 -11.34 3.58 15.80
#